data_AF-A0A7S2I9R0-F1
#
_entry.id   AF-A0A7S2I9R0-F1
#
_cell.length_a   1.000
_cell.length_b   1.000
_cell.length_c   1.000
_cell.angle_alpha   90.00
_cell.angle_beta   90.00
_cell.angle_gamma   90.00
#
_symmetry.space_group_name_H-M   'P 1'
#
loop_
_entity.id
_entity.type
_entity.pdbx_description
1 polymer ?
#
loop_
_entity_poly.entity_id
_entity_poly.type
_entity_poly.pdbx_seq_one_letter_code
_entity_poly.pdbx_strand_id
1 'polypeptide(L)'
;DTMAPLPGGIGDGEGGGPASTAGERTAQAFWSCAQKEGFTAFADALTFCGLRDEMSRLSGPGLTIIAPTNEAFGQMAESARADQRVVRQLLLGHMCSGASSLDDLKTKNCAVAVAGQTHAVYDEGENTYVGTGRFGRTDLAFEGGYIHEVTSVLMVLSLVRDSHSEQVWKKSLQPSPILSAIGGVSSTGSEYEVHGCLLHAATGQLVPEALRGHVRAIKPFNEEQRLPFTEITVLTKPPSLAKRRGVGQVDGSNRYRLLFSIWNTSSLSYISWQHMATPLVVRNSFHMLPIEEKNYRRTQYARARGRPGAPDGGDGVLSSVPESEAACAFNMDMDT
;
A
#
# COMPACT_ATOMS: atom_id res chain seq x y z
N ASP A 1 -10.33 -72.75 -3.65
CA ASP A 1 -10.02 -72.39 -2.27
C ASP A 1 -8.96 -71.31 -2.17
N THR A 2 -9.38 -70.21 -1.56
CA THR A 2 -8.61 -69.22 -0.77
C THR A 2 -7.37 -68.58 -1.38
N MET A 3 -7.63 -67.42 -2.00
CA MET A 3 -6.71 -66.29 -2.19
C MET A 3 -6.44 -65.64 -0.82
N ALA A 4 -5.17 -65.50 -0.44
CA ALA A 4 -4.75 -64.88 0.82
C ALA A 4 -4.87 -63.33 0.78
N PRO A 5 -5.25 -62.65 1.88
CA PRO A 5 -5.35 -61.20 1.91
C PRO A 5 -4.02 -60.52 2.28
N LEU A 6 -3.77 -59.37 1.66
CA LEU A 6 -2.69 -58.44 1.97
C LEU A 6 -2.94 -57.71 3.30
N PRO A 7 -1.89 -57.33 4.05
CA PRO A 7 -2.04 -56.61 5.31
C PRO A 7 -2.47 -55.16 5.07
N GLY A 8 -3.47 -54.74 5.84
CA GLY A 8 -3.96 -53.36 5.88
C GLY A 8 -2.91 -52.38 6.39
N GLY A 9 -2.98 -51.17 5.85
CA GLY A 9 -2.10 -50.09 6.23
C GLY A 9 -2.77 -48.73 6.02
N ILE A 10 -3.00 -48.09 7.18
CA ILE A 10 -2.96 -46.65 7.43
C ILE A 10 -4.21 -45.88 7.02
N GLY A 11 -5.04 -45.61 8.03
CA GLY A 11 -6.04 -44.56 7.97
C GLY A 11 -5.37 -43.19 7.91
N ASP A 12 -5.84 -42.39 6.97
CA ASP A 12 -5.52 -40.97 6.87
C ASP A 12 -6.21 -40.24 8.03
N GLY A 13 -5.50 -40.14 9.15
CA GLY A 13 -5.80 -39.13 10.16
C GLY A 13 -5.33 -37.78 9.65
N GLU A 14 -6.27 -36.91 9.28
CA GLU A 14 -6.02 -35.49 9.03
C GLU A 14 -5.38 -34.86 10.28
N GLY A 15 -4.06 -34.65 10.22
CA GLY A 15 -3.29 -33.97 11.24
C GLY A 15 -3.55 -32.46 11.24
N GLY A 16 -4.62 -32.02 11.90
CA GLY A 16 -4.80 -30.64 12.33
C GLY A 16 -3.88 -30.33 13.51
N GLY A 17 -2.74 -29.68 13.25
CA GLY A 17 -1.77 -29.32 14.30
C GLY A 17 -2.26 -28.24 15.29
N PRO A 18 -1.55 -28.02 16.42
CA PRO A 18 -1.95 -27.16 17.54
C PRO A 18 -2.15 -25.67 17.19
N ALA A 19 -1.57 -25.19 16.08
CA ALA A 19 -1.71 -23.83 15.60
C ALA A 19 -3.13 -23.46 15.15
N SER A 20 -3.91 -24.44 14.65
CA SER A 20 -5.32 -24.24 14.27
C SER A 20 -6.18 -23.85 15.47
N THR A 21 -5.98 -24.54 16.60
CA THR A 21 -6.73 -24.31 17.84
C THR A 21 -6.36 -23.01 18.55
N ALA A 22 -5.11 -22.55 18.44
CA ALA A 22 -4.66 -21.33 19.11
C ALA A 22 -5.27 -20.08 18.47
N GLY A 23 -5.23 -19.99 17.13
CA GLY A 23 -5.86 -18.89 16.40
C GLY A 23 -7.38 -18.83 16.61
N GLU A 24 -8.04 -19.99 16.70
CA GLU A 24 -9.48 -20.07 17.03
C GLU A 24 -9.79 -19.53 18.44
N ARG A 25 -9.01 -19.93 19.46
CA ARG A 25 -9.16 -19.40 20.83
C ARG A 25 -8.94 -17.89 20.88
N THR A 26 -7.88 -17.40 20.23
CA THR A 26 -7.59 -15.96 20.17
C THR A 26 -8.71 -15.19 19.48
N ALA A 27 -9.22 -15.69 18.36
CA ALA A 27 -10.36 -15.07 17.67
C ALA A 27 -11.62 -15.06 18.57
N GLN A 28 -11.94 -16.18 19.22
CA GLN A 28 -13.09 -16.25 20.13
C GLN A 28 -12.95 -15.28 21.32
N ALA A 29 -11.78 -15.23 21.94
CA ALA A 29 -11.50 -14.33 23.05
C ALA A 29 -11.60 -12.86 22.64
N PHE A 30 -11.13 -12.51 21.43
CA PHE A 30 -11.33 -11.19 20.86
C PHE A 30 -12.83 -10.84 20.77
N TRP A 31 -13.68 -11.72 20.23
CA TRP A 31 -15.10 -11.43 20.08
C TRP A 31 -15.80 -11.18 21.42
N SER A 32 -15.51 -12.00 22.42
CA SER A 32 -16.04 -11.81 23.77
C SER A 32 -15.56 -10.50 24.40
N CYS A 33 -14.28 -10.16 24.23
CA CYS A 33 -13.71 -8.90 24.70
C CYS A 33 -14.34 -7.69 24.00
N ALA A 34 -14.40 -7.69 22.67
CA ALA A 34 -14.95 -6.60 21.87
C ALA A 34 -16.41 -6.28 22.24
N GLN A 35 -17.24 -7.30 22.45
CA GLN A 35 -18.62 -7.12 22.90
C GLN A 35 -18.69 -6.54 24.32
N LYS A 36 -17.90 -7.09 25.25
CA LYS A 36 -17.85 -6.63 26.65
C LYS A 36 -17.37 -5.18 26.76
N GLU A 37 -16.37 -4.79 25.99
CA GLU A 37 -15.74 -3.46 26.04
C GLU A 37 -16.46 -2.41 25.18
N GLY A 38 -17.47 -2.82 24.40
CA GLY A 38 -18.38 -1.93 23.67
C GLY A 38 -18.02 -1.64 22.22
N PHE A 39 -17.10 -2.41 21.60
CA PHE A 39 -16.68 -2.24 20.20
C PHE A 39 -17.62 -2.92 19.19
N THR A 40 -18.94 -2.75 19.37
CA THR A 40 -19.96 -3.45 18.57
C THR A 40 -19.95 -3.05 17.11
N ALA A 41 -19.79 -1.77 16.77
CA ALA A 41 -19.77 -1.32 15.38
C ALA A 41 -18.58 -1.90 14.59
N PHE A 42 -17.40 -1.97 15.24
CA PHE A 42 -16.22 -2.58 14.65
C PHE A 42 -16.39 -4.10 14.49
N ALA A 43 -16.96 -4.77 15.50
CA ALA A 43 -17.27 -6.19 15.47
C ALA A 43 -18.28 -6.56 14.35
N ASP A 44 -19.32 -5.75 14.17
CA ASP A 44 -20.31 -5.92 13.12
C ASP A 44 -19.68 -5.70 11.74
N ALA A 45 -18.80 -4.70 11.59
CA ALA A 45 -18.07 -4.44 10.36
C ALA A 45 -17.13 -5.60 9.96
N LEU A 46 -16.43 -6.20 10.93
CA LEU A 46 -15.62 -7.41 10.72
C LEU A 46 -16.48 -8.58 10.22
N THR A 47 -17.68 -8.74 10.78
CA THR A 47 -18.63 -9.77 10.33
C THR A 47 -19.14 -9.48 8.92
N PHE A 48 -19.54 -8.25 8.64
CA PHE A 48 -19.98 -7.79 7.31
C PHE A 48 -18.91 -8.03 6.22
N CYS A 49 -17.63 -7.88 6.55
CA CYS A 49 -16.52 -8.07 5.61
C CYS A 49 -16.01 -9.52 5.48
N GLY A 50 -16.67 -10.49 6.14
CA GLY A 50 -16.23 -11.88 6.18
C GLY A 50 -14.90 -12.09 6.92
N LEU A 51 -14.41 -11.10 7.66
CA LEU A 51 -13.14 -11.19 8.39
C LEU A 51 -13.28 -12.05 9.66
N ARG A 52 -14.50 -12.31 10.10
CA ARG A 52 -14.77 -13.19 11.25
C ARG A 52 -14.20 -14.59 11.06
N ASP A 53 -14.38 -15.18 9.89
CA ASP A 53 -13.92 -16.54 9.59
C ASP A 53 -12.41 -16.58 9.29
N GLU A 54 -11.85 -15.45 8.86
CA GLU A 54 -10.42 -15.31 8.58
C GLU A 54 -9.60 -14.96 9.82
N MET A 55 -10.24 -14.45 10.88
CA MET A 55 -9.61 -13.92 12.08
C MET A 55 -8.60 -14.91 12.67
N SER A 56 -8.95 -16.20 12.73
CA SER A 56 -8.08 -17.25 13.28
C SER A 56 -6.75 -17.37 12.53
N ARG A 57 -6.77 -17.16 11.20
CA ARG A 57 -5.56 -17.17 10.36
C ARG A 57 -4.75 -15.89 10.51
N LEU A 58 -5.43 -14.76 10.65
CA LEU A 58 -4.81 -13.44 10.87
C LEU A 58 -4.19 -13.32 12.27
N SER A 59 -4.69 -14.10 13.22
CA SER A 59 -4.27 -14.06 14.63
C SER A 59 -2.90 -14.70 14.89
N GLY A 60 -2.33 -15.47 13.96
CA GLY A 60 -0.97 -16.03 14.04
C GLY A 60 -0.49 -16.36 15.47
N PRO A 61 0.61 -15.75 15.96
CA PRO A 61 1.09 -15.89 17.35
C PRO A 61 0.42 -14.93 18.36
N GLY A 62 -0.46 -14.05 17.91
CA GLY A 62 -1.20 -13.09 18.72
C GLY A 62 -1.80 -11.99 17.85
N LEU A 63 -2.63 -11.15 18.45
CA LEU A 63 -3.42 -10.16 17.74
C LEU A 63 -3.47 -8.84 18.49
N THR A 64 -3.22 -7.74 17.80
CA THR A 64 -3.41 -6.39 18.34
C THR A 64 -4.41 -5.66 17.47
N ILE A 65 -5.48 -5.15 18.07
CA ILE A 65 -6.57 -4.46 17.37
C ILE A 65 -6.55 -3.01 17.80
N ILE A 66 -6.37 -2.10 16.85
CA ILE A 66 -6.53 -0.67 17.08
C ILE A 66 -7.99 -0.32 16.72
N ALA A 67 -8.90 -0.45 17.68
CA ALA A 67 -10.33 -0.34 17.42
C ALA A 67 -10.83 1.12 17.52
N PRO A 68 -11.45 1.69 16.48
CA PRO A 68 -12.16 2.95 16.62
C PRO A 68 -13.38 2.79 17.53
N THR A 69 -13.73 3.85 18.27
CA THR A 69 -15.00 3.88 19.00
C THR A 69 -16.19 3.79 18.05
N ASN A 70 -17.36 3.42 18.57
CA ASN A 70 -18.58 3.36 17.76
C ASN A 70 -18.93 4.74 17.17
N GLU A 71 -18.67 5.81 17.92
CA GLU A 71 -18.88 7.20 17.48
C GLU A 71 -17.93 7.54 16.32
N ALA A 72 -16.65 7.20 16.45
CA ALA A 72 -15.65 7.42 15.40
C ALA A 72 -16.02 6.66 14.12
N PHE A 73 -16.43 5.39 14.24
CA PHE A 73 -16.87 4.59 13.11
C PHE A 73 -18.16 5.15 12.49
N GLY A 74 -19.11 5.62 13.31
CA GLY A 74 -20.37 6.21 12.87
C GLY A 74 -20.22 7.53 12.11
N GLN A 75 -19.14 8.27 12.35
CA GLN A 75 -18.81 9.53 11.65
C GLN A 75 -18.26 9.32 10.23
N MET A 76 -17.94 8.09 9.84
CA MET A 76 -17.65 7.78 8.45
C MET A 76 -18.90 7.94 7.58
N ALA A 77 -18.69 8.40 6.35
CA ALA A 77 -19.75 8.49 5.35
C ALA A 77 -20.47 7.15 5.16
N GLU A 78 -21.80 7.21 5.03
CA GLU A 78 -22.65 6.02 4.90
C GLU A 78 -22.30 5.21 3.65
N SER A 79 -22.02 5.88 2.53
CA SER A 79 -21.56 5.24 1.29
C SER A 79 -20.29 4.43 1.48
N ALA A 80 -19.33 4.94 2.26
CA ALA A 80 -18.09 4.24 2.58
C ALA A 80 -18.33 3.04 3.51
N ARG A 81 -19.26 3.15 4.47
CA ARG A 81 -19.64 2.05 5.37
C ARG A 81 -20.46 0.95 4.68
N ALA A 82 -21.14 1.27 3.57
CA ALA A 82 -21.89 0.31 2.78
C ALA A 82 -21.03 -0.45 1.75
N ASP A 83 -19.86 0.08 1.36
CA ASP A 83 -18.92 -0.61 0.46
C ASP A 83 -18.07 -1.63 1.23
N GLN A 84 -18.43 -2.91 1.12
CA GLN A 84 -17.73 -4.01 1.78
C GLN A 84 -16.23 -4.07 1.45
N ARG A 85 -15.80 -3.69 0.25
CA ARG A 85 -14.38 -3.68 -0.12
C ARG A 85 -13.64 -2.59 0.63
N VAL A 86 -14.23 -1.39 0.72
CA VAL A 86 -13.65 -0.26 1.45
C VAL A 86 -13.56 -0.58 2.94
N VAL A 87 -14.65 -1.04 3.55
CA VAL A 87 -14.67 -1.41 4.98
C VAL A 87 -13.66 -2.51 5.26
N ARG A 88 -13.56 -3.54 4.41
CA ARG A 88 -12.57 -4.61 4.60
C ARG A 88 -11.14 -4.08 4.60
N GLN A 89 -10.78 -3.22 3.63
CA GLN A 89 -9.44 -2.62 3.57
C GLN A 89 -9.15 -1.77 4.81
N LEU A 90 -10.13 -1.01 5.27
CA LEU A 90 -10.04 -0.21 6.48
C LEU A 90 -9.72 -1.09 7.69
N LEU A 91 -10.50 -2.14 7.91
CA LEU A 91 -10.36 -3.04 9.06
C LEU A 91 -8.97 -3.72 9.07
N LEU A 92 -8.47 -4.16 7.91
CA LEU A 92 -7.11 -4.73 7.81
C LEU A 92 -6.00 -3.72 8.15
N GLY A 93 -6.27 -2.41 7.98
CA GLY A 93 -5.37 -1.32 8.40
C GLY A 93 -5.42 -1.02 9.91
N HIS A 94 -6.43 -1.53 10.62
CA HIS A 94 -6.60 -1.42 12.08
C HIS A 94 -6.15 -2.67 12.85
N MET A 95 -5.93 -3.78 12.15
CA MET A 95 -5.48 -5.04 12.73
C MET A 95 -3.97 -5.16 12.59
N CYS A 96 -3.28 -5.61 13.63
CA CYS A 96 -1.84 -5.87 13.64
C CYS A 96 -1.58 -7.32 14.08
N SER A 97 -0.64 -7.98 13.41
CA SER A 97 -0.20 -9.32 13.81
C SER A 97 0.71 -9.25 15.04
N GLY A 98 0.57 -10.20 15.95
CA GLY A 98 1.27 -10.24 17.24
C GLY A 98 0.51 -9.51 18.34
N ALA A 99 0.80 -9.86 19.59
CA ALA A 99 0.29 -9.15 20.76
C ALA A 99 1.28 -8.04 21.14
N SER A 100 0.83 -6.80 21.21
CA SER A 100 1.64 -5.65 21.64
C SER A 100 0.81 -4.75 22.53
N SER A 101 1.31 -4.51 23.74
CA SER A 101 0.80 -3.49 24.65
C SER A 101 1.09 -2.08 24.10
N LEU A 102 0.51 -1.05 24.72
CA LEU A 102 0.82 0.33 24.35
C LEU A 102 2.31 0.63 24.54
N ASP A 103 2.93 0.10 25.59
CA ASP A 103 4.35 0.28 25.87
C ASP A 103 5.24 -0.36 24.80
N ASP A 104 4.88 -1.54 24.32
CA ASP A 104 5.56 -2.19 23.19
C ASP A 104 5.48 -1.33 21.92
N LEU A 105 4.30 -0.77 21.65
CA LEU A 105 4.04 0.08 20.49
C LEU A 105 4.83 1.39 20.56
N LYS A 106 4.90 2.02 21.75
CA LYS A 106 5.72 3.21 22.01
C LYS A 106 7.21 2.90 21.85
N THR A 107 7.68 1.80 22.41
CA THR A 107 9.08 1.36 22.30
C THR A 107 9.48 1.15 20.84
N LYS A 108 8.59 0.58 20.03
CA LYS A 108 8.79 0.39 18.58
C LYS A 108 8.56 1.67 17.76
N ASN A 109 7.93 2.70 18.36
CA ASN A 109 7.42 3.91 17.71
C ASN A 109 6.50 3.63 16.50
N CYS A 110 5.92 2.43 16.40
CA CYS A 110 5.06 2.07 15.29
C CYS A 110 4.17 0.85 15.56
N ALA A 111 3.08 0.79 14.79
CA ALA A 111 2.19 -0.36 14.66
C ALA A 111 2.15 -0.79 13.19
N VAL A 112 2.47 -2.05 12.88
CA VAL A 112 2.44 -2.59 11.52
C VAL A 112 1.11 -3.34 11.32
N ALA A 113 0.28 -2.81 10.43
CA ALA A 113 -1.02 -3.39 10.14
C ALA A 113 -0.91 -4.63 9.24
N VAL A 114 -1.92 -5.50 9.30
CA VAL A 114 -2.07 -6.69 8.44
C VAL A 114 -2.14 -6.27 6.96
N ALA A 115 -2.68 -5.09 6.66
CA ALA A 115 -2.66 -4.48 5.33
C ALA A 115 -1.24 -4.13 4.81
N GLY A 116 -0.20 -4.26 5.65
CA GLY A 116 1.19 -3.91 5.32
C GLY A 116 1.54 -2.44 5.58
N GLN A 117 0.55 -1.62 5.93
CA GLN A 117 0.76 -0.21 6.28
C GLN A 117 1.32 -0.10 7.69
N THR A 118 2.31 0.78 7.88
CA THR A 118 2.89 1.05 9.18
C THR A 118 2.39 2.40 9.67
N HIS A 119 1.76 2.43 10.84
CA HIS A 119 1.34 3.65 11.53
C HIS A 119 2.41 4.04 12.54
N ALA A 120 2.84 5.30 12.54
CA ALA A 120 3.75 5.81 13.56
C ALA A 120 2.99 5.92 14.89
N VAL A 121 3.67 5.61 15.99
CA VAL A 121 3.17 5.80 17.35
C VAL A 121 4.02 6.88 18.00
N TYR A 122 3.37 7.94 18.46
CA TYR A 122 4.06 9.13 18.95
C TYR A 122 3.24 9.84 20.02
N ASP A 123 3.92 10.61 20.86
CA ASP A 123 3.31 11.45 21.89
C ASP A 123 3.25 12.91 21.42
N GLU A 124 2.10 13.54 21.64
CA GLU A 124 1.91 14.98 21.41
C GLU A 124 1.18 15.57 22.63
N GLY A 125 1.95 16.33 23.43
CA GLY A 125 1.51 16.78 24.75
C GLY A 125 1.28 15.60 25.70
N GLU A 126 0.10 15.54 26.31
CA GLU A 126 -0.30 14.45 27.23
C GLU A 126 -0.95 13.26 26.50
N ASN A 127 -1.12 13.33 25.18
CA ASN A 127 -1.84 12.33 24.42
C ASN A 127 -0.89 11.50 23.56
N THR A 128 -1.16 10.20 23.46
CA THR A 128 -0.49 9.29 22.52
C THR A 128 -1.36 9.09 21.29
N TYR A 129 -0.70 9.04 20.12
CA TYR A 129 -1.31 8.86 18.82
C TYR A 129 -0.76 7.63 18.12
N VAL A 130 -1.57 7.09 17.21
CA VAL A 130 -1.18 6.08 16.22
C VAL A 130 -1.72 6.50 14.86
N GLY A 131 -0.83 6.76 13.90
CA GLY A 131 -1.22 7.28 12.61
C GLY A 131 -2.02 8.59 12.73
N THR A 132 -3.25 8.59 12.22
CA THR A 132 -4.19 9.74 12.29
C THR A 132 -5.12 9.69 13.50
N GLY A 133 -4.95 8.73 14.41
CA GLY A 133 -5.84 8.51 15.55
C GLY A 133 -5.17 8.77 16.88
N ARG A 134 -5.95 9.24 17.85
CA ARG A 134 -5.53 9.36 19.25
C ARG A 134 -5.94 8.11 20.00
N PHE A 135 -5.06 7.56 20.83
CA PHE A 135 -5.43 6.48 21.73
C PHE A 135 -6.44 6.97 22.78
N GLY A 136 -7.40 6.09 23.09
CA GLY A 136 -8.36 6.21 24.20
C GLY A 136 -8.02 5.20 25.29
N ARG A 137 -8.97 4.31 25.61
CA ARG A 137 -8.73 3.13 26.47
C ARG A 137 -7.75 2.17 25.80
N THR A 138 -6.62 1.90 26.43
CA THR A 138 -5.56 1.03 25.88
C THR A 138 -5.35 -0.20 26.74
N ASP A 139 -4.58 -1.16 26.21
CA ASP A 139 -4.21 -2.39 26.91
C ASP A 139 -5.40 -3.24 27.38
N LEU A 140 -6.51 -3.23 26.62
CA LEU A 140 -7.66 -4.09 26.88
C LEU A 140 -7.31 -5.54 26.48
N ALA A 141 -6.76 -6.28 27.43
CA ALA A 141 -6.23 -7.61 27.20
C ALA A 141 -7.32 -8.68 26.99
N PHE A 142 -7.03 -9.61 26.09
CA PHE A 142 -7.77 -10.87 25.91
C PHE A 142 -6.80 -12.02 25.64
N GLU A 143 -7.28 -13.26 25.58
CA GLU A 143 -6.42 -14.41 25.31
C GLU A 143 -5.74 -14.28 23.93
N GLY A 144 -4.42 -14.05 23.94
CA GLY A 144 -3.62 -13.92 22.72
C GLY A 144 -3.55 -12.51 22.14
N GLY A 145 -3.98 -11.46 22.85
CA GLY A 145 -3.95 -10.12 22.28
C GLY A 145 -4.41 -8.95 23.13
N TYR A 146 -4.42 -7.78 22.48
CA TYR A 146 -4.85 -6.50 23.05
C TYR A 146 -5.78 -5.76 22.10
N ILE A 147 -6.78 -5.08 22.67
CA ILE A 147 -7.53 -4.02 21.97
C ILE A 147 -7.04 -2.67 22.50
N HIS A 148 -6.71 -1.77 21.59
CA HIS A 148 -6.41 -0.38 21.86
C HIS A 148 -7.47 0.49 21.19
N GLU A 149 -8.21 1.23 21.99
CA GLU A 149 -9.21 2.16 21.50
C GLU A 149 -8.56 3.36 20.82
N VAL A 150 -9.14 3.82 19.72
CA VAL A 150 -8.82 5.10 19.09
C VAL A 150 -10.06 5.95 18.87
N THR A 151 -9.91 7.26 19.03
CA THR A 151 -11.02 8.22 18.92
C THR A 151 -11.37 8.61 17.49
N SER A 152 -10.67 8.06 16.50
CA SER A 152 -10.94 8.26 15.08
C SER A 152 -10.63 6.99 14.28
N VAL A 153 -11.25 6.87 13.12
CA VAL A 153 -10.89 5.83 12.16
C VAL A 153 -9.54 6.18 11.53
N LEU A 154 -8.61 5.22 11.50
CA LEU A 154 -7.27 5.44 10.95
C LEU A 154 -7.35 5.62 9.43
N MET A 155 -6.50 6.49 8.90
CA MET A 155 -6.36 6.63 7.47
C MET A 155 -5.52 5.48 6.91
N VAL A 156 -6.11 4.71 6.01
CA VAL A 156 -5.51 3.54 5.39
C VAL A 156 -5.19 3.84 3.92
N LEU A 157 -3.94 3.57 3.52
CA LEU A 157 -3.46 3.66 2.15
C LEU A 157 -3.33 2.26 1.56
N SER A 158 -3.85 2.06 0.36
CA SER A 158 -3.66 0.83 -0.41
C SER A 158 -3.23 1.11 -1.84
N LEU A 159 -2.35 0.26 -2.40
CA LEU A 159 -1.95 0.38 -3.79
C LEU A 159 -2.99 -0.29 -4.69
N VAL A 160 -3.78 0.55 -5.38
CA VAL A 160 -4.74 0.09 -6.40
C VAL A 160 -3.99 -0.34 -7.66
N ARG A 161 -2.87 0.33 -7.95
CA ARG A 161 -1.97 -0.03 -9.04
C ARG A 161 -0.54 0.30 -8.68
N ASP A 162 0.32 -0.70 -8.78
CA ASP A 162 1.77 -0.57 -8.67
C ASP A 162 2.39 -0.11 -9.98
N SER A 163 3.54 0.56 -9.88
CA SER A 163 4.45 0.71 -11.04
C SER A 163 5.19 -0.59 -11.30
N HIS A 164 5.62 -0.82 -12.54
CA HIS A 164 6.50 -1.95 -12.82
C HIS A 164 7.84 -1.77 -12.11
N SER A 165 8.56 -2.86 -11.89
CA SER A 165 9.88 -2.80 -11.27
C SER A 165 10.89 -2.03 -12.12
N GLU A 166 10.90 -2.23 -13.44
CA GLU A 166 11.89 -1.62 -14.35
C GLU A 166 11.49 -0.19 -14.74
N GLN A 167 12.27 0.80 -14.27
CA GLN A 167 11.98 2.23 -14.44
C GLN A 167 13.13 2.99 -15.08
N VAL A 168 12.83 4.14 -15.69
CA VAL A 168 13.84 4.95 -16.40
C VAL A 168 14.02 6.26 -15.67
N TRP A 169 15.28 6.59 -15.36
CA TRP A 169 15.68 7.86 -14.76
C TRP A 169 15.15 9.05 -15.58
N LYS A 170 14.66 10.09 -14.88
CA LYS A 170 14.04 11.30 -15.47
C LYS A 170 12.82 11.04 -16.37
N LYS A 171 12.20 9.86 -16.28
CA LYS A 171 10.91 9.57 -16.92
C LYS A 171 9.88 9.24 -15.85
N SER A 172 8.62 9.58 -16.13
CA SER A 172 7.52 9.24 -15.25
C SER A 172 7.41 7.73 -15.09
N LEU A 173 7.14 7.27 -13.87
CA LEU A 173 7.01 5.84 -13.57
C LEU A 173 5.92 5.19 -14.42
N GLN A 174 6.17 3.95 -14.87
CA GLN A 174 5.27 3.22 -15.76
C GLN A 174 4.84 1.86 -15.19
N PRO A 175 3.54 1.53 -15.19
CA PRO A 175 2.44 2.50 -15.20
C PRO A 175 2.56 3.46 -14.01
N SER A 176 1.92 4.63 -14.11
CA SER A 176 1.82 5.55 -12.98
C SER A 176 1.10 4.86 -11.82
N PRO A 177 1.64 4.92 -10.59
CA PRO A 177 1.01 4.27 -9.46
C PRO A 177 -0.27 5.01 -9.07
N ILE A 178 -1.23 4.26 -8.55
CA ILE A 178 -2.49 4.81 -8.01
C ILE A 178 -2.65 4.28 -6.60
N LEU A 179 -2.76 5.20 -5.65
CA LEU A 179 -3.18 4.89 -4.30
C LEU A 179 -4.68 5.06 -4.12
N SER A 180 -5.23 4.28 -3.21
CA SER A 180 -6.49 4.54 -2.55
C SER A 180 -6.19 5.01 -1.13
N ALA A 181 -6.89 6.05 -0.70
CA ALA A 181 -6.92 6.53 0.68
C ALA A 181 -8.36 6.45 1.20
N ILE A 182 -8.53 5.86 2.38
CA ILE A 182 -9.81 5.70 3.08
C ILE A 182 -9.60 5.94 4.57
N GLY A 183 -10.66 6.27 5.31
CA GLY A 183 -10.63 6.40 6.77
C GLY A 183 -11.00 7.81 7.25
N GLY A 184 -10.67 8.12 8.51
CA GLY A 184 -11.01 9.39 9.13
C GLY A 184 -12.52 9.67 9.22
N VAL A 185 -12.84 10.88 9.65
CA VAL A 185 -14.21 11.44 9.60
C VAL A 185 -14.36 12.29 8.34
N SER A 186 -15.58 12.72 8.01
CA SER A 186 -15.79 13.49 6.77
C SER A 186 -15.06 14.82 6.70
N SER A 187 -14.58 15.37 7.82
CA SER A 187 -13.72 16.56 7.88
C SER A 187 -12.21 16.26 7.84
N THR A 188 -11.80 15.00 8.07
CA THR A 188 -10.39 14.57 8.05
C THR A 188 -9.84 14.60 6.63
N GLY A 189 -8.72 15.28 6.40
CA GLY A 189 -8.03 15.31 5.10
C GLY A 189 -7.40 16.65 4.77
N SER A 190 -8.04 17.76 5.17
CA SER A 190 -7.56 19.12 4.86
C SER A 190 -6.15 19.45 5.37
N GLU A 191 -5.68 18.70 6.37
CA GLU A 191 -4.36 18.82 6.99
C GLU A 191 -3.38 17.71 6.60
N TYR A 192 -3.76 16.83 5.67
CA TYR A 192 -2.97 15.68 5.28
C TYR A 192 -2.63 15.67 3.79
N GLU A 193 -1.41 15.25 3.50
CA GLU A 193 -0.93 14.97 2.15
C GLU A 193 -0.34 13.56 2.11
N VAL A 194 -0.34 12.94 0.93
CA VAL A 194 0.43 11.74 0.65
C VAL A 194 1.69 12.11 -0.11
N HIS A 195 2.84 11.80 0.46
CA HIS A 195 4.16 12.04 -0.11
C HIS A 195 4.80 10.72 -0.54
N GLY A 196 5.22 10.62 -1.79
CA GLY A 196 6.04 9.52 -2.27
C GLY A 196 7.51 9.73 -1.88
N CYS A 197 8.17 8.68 -1.39
CA CYS A 197 9.58 8.70 -1.02
C CYS A 197 10.31 7.48 -1.60
N LEU A 198 11.60 7.63 -1.91
CA LEU A 198 12.43 6.48 -2.29
C LEU A 198 13.30 6.04 -1.12
N LEU A 199 13.26 4.74 -0.82
CA LEU A 199 14.17 4.08 0.10
C LEU A 199 15.16 3.25 -0.70
N HIS A 200 16.45 3.52 -0.55
CA HIS A 200 17.48 2.74 -1.24
C HIS A 200 17.52 1.31 -0.68
N ALA A 201 17.34 0.30 -1.53
CA ALA A 201 17.10 -1.07 -1.07
C ALA A 201 18.30 -1.68 -0.35
N ALA A 202 19.53 -1.34 -0.76
CA ALA A 202 20.73 -1.93 -0.17
C ALA A 202 21.19 -1.23 1.11
N THR A 203 20.94 0.08 1.26
CA THR A 203 21.42 0.86 2.43
C THR A 203 20.31 1.18 3.43
N GLY A 204 19.05 1.00 3.07
CA GLY A 204 17.92 1.44 3.89
C GLY A 204 17.83 2.96 4.05
N GLN A 205 18.59 3.74 3.27
CA GLN A 205 18.57 5.20 3.38
C GLN A 205 17.40 5.77 2.59
N LEU A 206 16.65 6.66 3.23
CA LEU A 206 15.68 7.51 2.56
C LEU A 206 16.42 8.48 1.64
N VAL A 207 15.92 8.66 0.43
CA VAL A 207 16.48 9.60 -0.55
C VAL A 207 15.51 10.77 -0.65
N PRO A 208 15.68 11.82 0.18
CA PRO A 208 14.82 13.00 0.13
C PRO A 208 14.95 13.69 -1.24
N GLU A 209 13.89 14.36 -1.68
CA GLU A 209 13.84 15.13 -2.94
C GLU A 209 14.12 14.32 -4.22
N ALA A 210 14.22 12.99 -4.10
CA ALA A 210 14.54 12.09 -5.21
C ALA A 210 13.43 12.01 -6.26
N LEU A 211 12.25 12.52 -5.94
CA LEU A 211 11.05 12.38 -6.74
C LEU A 211 10.46 13.74 -7.10
N ARG A 212 10.06 13.92 -8.36
CA ARG A 212 9.13 14.98 -8.77
C ARG A 212 7.71 14.44 -8.76
N GLY A 213 6.72 15.29 -8.53
CA GLY A 213 5.29 14.93 -8.68
C GLY A 213 4.80 13.94 -7.62
N HIS A 214 5.52 13.84 -6.50
CA HIS A 214 5.34 12.84 -5.46
C HIS A 214 4.36 13.27 -4.36
N VAL A 215 3.75 14.45 -4.44
CA VAL A 215 2.81 14.95 -3.42
C VAL A 215 1.38 14.89 -3.95
N ARG A 216 0.44 14.43 -3.13
CA ARG A 216 -1.00 14.50 -3.39
C ARG A 216 -1.72 14.97 -2.13
N ALA A 217 -2.50 16.04 -2.25
CA ALA A 217 -3.38 16.47 -1.16
C ALA A 217 -4.50 15.45 -0.95
N ILE A 218 -4.91 15.28 0.29
CA ILE A 218 -6.06 14.46 0.68
C ILE A 218 -7.23 15.42 0.91
N LYS A 219 -8.39 15.13 0.34
CA LYS A 219 -9.60 15.91 0.59
C LYS A 219 -10.32 15.38 1.84
N PRO A 220 -11.28 16.12 2.40
CA PRO A 220 -12.17 15.57 3.41
C PRO A 220 -12.89 14.29 2.91
N PHE A 221 -12.95 13.22 3.71
CA PHE A 221 -13.43 11.91 3.27
C PHE A 221 -14.96 11.79 3.21
N ASN A 222 -15.52 11.84 1.99
CA ASN A 222 -16.91 11.40 1.74
C ASN A 222 -16.99 9.97 1.21
N GLU A 223 -15.91 9.48 0.59
CA GLU A 223 -15.78 8.17 -0.02
C GLU A 223 -14.29 7.83 -0.19
N GLU A 224 -14.00 6.66 -0.79
CA GLU A 224 -12.64 6.31 -1.19
C GLU A 224 -12.04 7.36 -2.13
N GLN A 225 -10.85 7.86 -1.79
CA GLN A 225 -10.11 8.77 -2.65
C GLN A 225 -9.03 8.05 -3.42
N ARG A 226 -9.10 8.12 -4.75
CA ARG A 226 -8.04 7.63 -5.63
C ARG A 226 -7.04 8.74 -5.92
N LEU A 227 -5.78 8.51 -5.57
CA LEU A 227 -4.67 9.44 -5.70
C LEU A 227 -3.72 8.95 -6.80
N PRO A 228 -3.91 9.35 -8.07
CA PRO A 228 -3.04 8.96 -9.17
C PRO A 228 -1.76 9.79 -9.20
N PHE A 229 -0.60 9.14 -9.17
CA PHE A 229 0.72 9.77 -9.25
C PHE A 229 1.22 9.80 -10.70
N THR A 230 0.46 10.46 -11.60
CA THR A 230 0.69 10.47 -13.06
C THR A 230 2.09 10.92 -13.48
N GLU A 231 2.66 11.91 -12.80
CA GLU A 231 3.94 12.54 -13.17
C GLU A 231 5.11 12.12 -12.29
N ILE A 232 4.91 11.16 -11.38
CA ILE A 232 5.95 10.78 -10.43
C ILE A 232 7.20 10.30 -11.16
N THR A 233 8.33 10.95 -10.89
CA THR A 233 9.56 10.79 -11.68
C THR A 233 10.78 10.73 -10.76
N VAL A 234 11.66 9.76 -10.99
CA VAL A 234 12.94 9.65 -10.26
C VAL A 234 13.95 10.64 -10.82
N LEU A 235 14.38 11.59 -9.99
CA LEU A 235 15.37 12.60 -10.29
C LEU A 235 16.78 12.20 -9.85
N THR A 236 16.91 11.40 -8.79
CA THR A 236 18.20 10.90 -8.33
C THR A 236 18.82 9.99 -9.39
N LYS A 237 20.03 10.33 -9.82
CA LYS A 237 20.76 9.53 -10.81
C LYS A 237 21.12 8.18 -10.19
N PRO A 238 20.74 7.04 -10.79
CA PRO A 238 21.17 5.76 -10.29
C PRO A 238 22.71 5.63 -10.46
N PRO A 239 23.41 4.91 -9.58
CA PRO A 239 24.82 4.64 -9.75
C PRO A 239 25.12 4.06 -11.14
N SER A 240 26.23 4.45 -11.74
CA SER A 240 26.61 3.94 -13.05
C SER A 240 26.82 2.42 -12.98
N LEU A 241 26.13 1.66 -13.83
CA LEU A 241 26.37 0.22 -14.02
C LEU A 241 27.66 -0.07 -14.81
N ALA A 242 28.42 0.96 -15.22
CA ALA A 242 29.72 0.75 -15.84
C ALA A 242 30.66 0.12 -14.81
N LYS A 243 30.94 -1.19 -14.98
CA LYS A 243 31.88 -1.97 -14.16
C LYS A 243 33.13 -1.14 -13.87
N ARG A 244 33.29 -0.62 -12.65
CA ARG A 244 34.64 -0.38 -12.13
C ARG A 244 35.23 -1.77 -11.87
N ARG A 245 36.10 -2.24 -12.76
CA ARG A 245 36.96 -3.40 -12.50
C ARG A 245 37.67 -3.14 -11.16
N GLY A 246 37.38 -3.92 -10.13
CA GLY A 246 38.20 -3.97 -8.91
C GLY A 246 37.51 -3.70 -7.57
N VAL A 247 36.24 -3.29 -7.52
CA VAL A 247 35.51 -3.18 -6.25
C VAL A 247 34.18 -3.88 -6.40
N GLY A 248 33.91 -4.88 -5.54
CA GLY A 248 32.66 -5.65 -5.56
C GLY A 248 31.47 -4.69 -5.58
N GLN A 249 30.80 -4.58 -6.72
CA GLN A 249 29.61 -3.78 -6.84
C GLN A 249 28.54 -4.48 -6.01
N VAL A 250 28.11 -3.83 -4.92
CA VAL A 250 27.04 -4.37 -4.08
C VAL A 250 25.81 -4.55 -4.97
N ASP A 251 25.33 -5.78 -5.07
CA ASP A 251 24.13 -6.11 -5.84
C ASP A 251 22.97 -5.22 -5.34
N GLY A 252 22.24 -4.62 -6.27
CA GLY A 252 21.09 -3.76 -5.94
C GLY A 252 21.36 -2.27 -5.70
N SER A 253 22.51 -1.72 -6.09
CA SER A 253 22.80 -0.26 -5.97
C SER A 253 21.86 0.67 -6.74
N ASN A 254 21.08 0.15 -7.68
CA ASN A 254 20.05 0.89 -8.43
C ASN A 254 18.63 0.44 -8.08
N ARG A 255 18.47 -0.27 -6.95
CA ARG A 255 17.17 -0.76 -6.46
C ARG A 255 16.64 0.16 -5.37
N TYR A 256 15.38 0.53 -5.47
CA TYR A 256 14.71 1.42 -4.53
C TYR A 256 13.31 0.90 -4.21
N ARG A 257 12.90 0.95 -2.95
CA ARG A 257 11.50 0.77 -2.57
C ARG A 257 10.80 2.12 -2.66
N LEU A 258 9.70 2.18 -3.41
CA LEU A 258 8.83 3.35 -3.40
C LEU A 258 7.86 3.24 -2.22
N LEU A 259 7.95 4.22 -1.33
CA LEU A 259 7.11 4.41 -0.16
C LEU A 259 6.11 5.53 -0.45
N PHE A 260 4.96 5.48 0.20
CA PHE A 260 3.99 6.55 0.23
C PHE A 260 3.59 6.81 1.67
N SER A 261 3.72 8.06 2.08
CA SER A 261 3.69 8.49 3.47
C SER A 261 2.57 9.48 3.68
N ILE A 262 1.78 9.33 4.74
CA ILE A 262 0.86 10.37 5.18
C ILE A 262 1.68 11.43 5.92
N TRP A 263 1.69 12.64 5.39
CA TRP A 263 2.28 13.84 5.96
C TRP A 263 1.19 14.69 6.59
N ASN A 264 1.36 15.05 7.86
CA ASN A 264 0.54 16.02 8.55
C ASN A 264 1.14 17.42 8.35
N THR A 265 0.42 18.30 7.67
CA THR A 265 0.88 19.66 7.38
C THR A 265 0.86 20.57 8.59
N SER A 266 0.02 20.27 9.58
CA SER A 266 -0.11 21.05 10.82
C SER A 266 1.07 20.76 11.76
N SER A 267 1.44 19.50 11.94
CA SER A 267 2.55 19.08 12.81
C SER A 267 3.90 18.96 12.09
N LEU A 268 3.93 19.10 10.77
CA LEU A 268 5.10 18.91 9.92
C LEU A 268 5.80 17.56 10.17
N SER A 269 5.01 16.51 10.30
CA SER A 269 5.50 15.16 10.59
C SER A 269 4.83 14.12 9.69
N TYR A 270 5.57 13.06 9.43
CA TYR A 270 4.99 11.88 8.80
C TYR A 270 4.45 10.93 9.85
N ILE A 271 3.27 10.39 9.60
CA ILE A 271 2.52 9.64 10.62
C ILE A 271 2.15 8.22 10.18
N SER A 272 2.27 7.89 8.89
CA SER A 272 1.98 6.55 8.40
C SER A 272 2.62 6.32 7.03
N TRP A 273 2.89 5.06 6.68
CA TRP A 273 3.62 4.69 5.47
C TRP A 273 3.11 3.38 4.87
N GLN A 274 2.91 3.37 3.56
CA GLN A 274 2.63 2.20 2.74
C GLN A 274 3.73 2.06 1.68
N HIS A 275 3.94 0.85 1.15
CA HIS A 275 4.98 0.64 0.14
C HIS A 275 4.54 -0.31 -0.97
N MET A 276 5.14 -0.13 -2.15
CA MET A 276 5.04 -1.12 -3.22
C MET A 276 5.60 -2.47 -2.76
N ALA A 277 5.01 -3.56 -3.24
CA ALA A 277 5.49 -4.91 -2.92
C ALA A 277 6.87 -5.18 -3.55
N THR A 278 7.06 -4.77 -4.81
CA THR A 278 8.31 -4.98 -5.55
C THR A 278 9.18 -3.73 -5.58
N PRO A 279 10.48 -3.82 -5.29
CA PRO A 279 11.41 -2.71 -5.50
C PRO A 279 11.51 -2.30 -6.97
N LEU A 280 11.68 -1.00 -7.18
CA LEU A 280 12.02 -0.40 -8.47
C LEU A 280 13.49 -0.62 -8.78
N VAL A 281 13.80 -0.99 -10.02
CA VAL A 281 15.13 -0.98 -10.62
C VAL A 281 15.20 0.25 -11.54
N VAL A 282 15.97 1.26 -11.15
CA VAL A 282 16.09 2.49 -11.93
C VAL A 282 17.24 2.34 -12.94
N ARG A 283 16.91 2.45 -14.22
CA ARG A 283 17.83 2.37 -15.36
C ARG A 283 18.18 3.77 -15.88
N ASN A 284 19.40 3.92 -16.38
CA ASN A 284 19.85 5.19 -16.99
C ASN A 284 19.12 5.52 -18.30
N SER A 285 18.68 4.52 -19.07
CA SER A 285 18.04 4.75 -20.36
C SER A 285 17.05 3.65 -20.72
N PHE A 286 16.13 3.97 -21.65
CA PHE A 286 15.11 3.05 -22.16
C PHE A 286 15.71 1.78 -22.80
N HIS A 287 16.89 1.90 -23.43
CA HIS A 287 17.54 0.76 -24.09
C HIS A 287 18.03 -0.30 -23.09
N MET A 288 18.18 0.04 -21.82
CA MET A 288 18.55 -0.88 -20.75
C MET A 288 17.36 -1.68 -20.20
N LEU A 289 16.14 -1.39 -20.63
CA LEU A 289 14.95 -2.13 -20.20
C LEU A 289 14.87 -3.51 -20.86
N PRO A 290 14.29 -4.52 -20.18
CA PRO A 290 13.92 -5.79 -20.78
C PRO A 290 13.00 -5.63 -22.00
N ILE A 291 13.00 -6.60 -22.90
CA ILE A 291 12.20 -6.56 -24.13
C ILE A 291 10.69 -6.48 -23.83
N GLU A 292 10.23 -7.20 -22.82
CA GLU A 292 8.84 -7.20 -22.35
C GLU A 292 8.39 -5.80 -21.93
N GLU A 293 9.19 -5.13 -21.10
CA GLU A 293 8.92 -3.77 -20.63
C GLU A 293 8.96 -2.75 -21.77
N LYS A 294 9.89 -2.91 -22.73
CA LYS A 294 9.92 -2.07 -23.95
C LYS A 294 8.64 -2.24 -24.76
N ASN A 295 8.16 -3.47 -24.96
CA ASN A 295 6.96 -3.76 -25.72
C ASN A 295 5.70 -3.21 -25.03
N TYR A 296 5.62 -3.34 -23.71
CA TYR A 296 4.57 -2.71 -22.90
C TYR A 296 4.53 -1.19 -23.14
N ARG A 297 5.67 -0.50 -22.97
CA ARG A 297 5.74 0.96 -23.15
C ARG A 297 5.43 1.41 -24.58
N ARG A 298 5.89 0.68 -25.60
CA ARG A 298 5.54 0.95 -27.00
C ARG A 298 4.04 0.88 -27.23
N THR A 299 3.37 -0.11 -26.65
CA THR A 299 1.91 -0.28 -26.74
C THR A 299 1.17 0.88 -26.07
N GLN A 300 1.63 1.33 -24.90
CA GLN A 300 1.05 2.48 -24.20
C GLN A 300 1.20 3.78 -25.01
N TYR A 301 2.39 4.04 -25.56
CA TYR A 301 2.62 5.22 -26.39
C TYR A 301 1.79 5.20 -27.69
N ALA A 302 1.62 4.04 -28.32
CA ALA A 302 0.77 3.88 -29.49
C ALA A 302 -0.70 4.18 -29.16
N ARG A 303 -1.21 3.66 -28.04
CA ARG A 303 -2.58 3.95 -27.56
C ARG A 303 -2.79 5.43 -27.25
N ALA A 304 -1.80 6.10 -26.66
CA ALA A 304 -1.87 7.53 -26.37
C ALA A 304 -1.91 8.38 -27.65
N ARG A 305 -1.17 7.99 -28.69
CA ARG A 305 -1.19 8.67 -30.00
C ARG A 305 -2.46 8.38 -30.81
N GLY A 306 -3.13 7.25 -30.54
CA GLY A 306 -4.34 6.81 -31.25
C GLY A 306 -5.67 7.28 -30.64
N ARG A 307 -5.68 8.16 -29.63
CA ARG A 307 -6.91 8.77 -29.10
C ARG A 307 -7.26 9.99 -29.97
N PRO A 308 -8.32 9.95 -30.79
CA PRO A 308 -8.83 11.17 -31.43
C PRO A 308 -9.50 12.01 -30.35
N GLY A 309 -9.28 13.32 -30.35
CA GLY A 309 -10.08 14.24 -29.55
C GLY A 309 -11.56 14.10 -29.91
N ALA A 310 -12.42 14.06 -28.89
CA ALA A 310 -13.87 14.23 -29.08
C ALA A 310 -14.16 15.73 -29.36
N PRO A 311 -15.31 16.05 -30.00
CA PRO A 311 -15.36 16.86 -31.21
C PRO A 311 -15.40 18.36 -30.91
N ASP A 312 -14.77 19.14 -31.78
CA ASP A 312 -15.22 20.50 -32.05
C ASP A 312 -15.84 20.48 -33.45
N GLY A 313 -17.10 20.90 -33.53
CA GLY A 313 -17.84 20.93 -34.78
C GLY A 313 -17.29 22.03 -35.70
N GLY A 314 -17.14 21.72 -36.97
CA GLY A 314 -16.76 22.72 -37.97
C GLY A 314 -16.38 22.07 -39.28
N ASP A 315 -17.23 22.30 -40.28
CA ASP A 315 -17.19 21.76 -41.62
C ASP A 315 -15.86 21.92 -42.39
N GLY A 316 -15.64 21.00 -43.33
CA GLY A 316 -15.24 21.44 -44.67
C GLY A 316 -13.92 20.93 -45.24
N VAL A 317 -14.09 20.02 -46.20
CA VAL A 317 -13.34 19.92 -47.47
C VAL A 317 -12.17 18.92 -47.53
N LEU A 318 -12.40 17.95 -48.42
CA LEU A 318 -11.50 16.95 -48.96
C LEU A 318 -10.30 17.56 -49.70
N SER A 319 -9.12 16.94 -49.56
CA SER A 319 -8.29 16.61 -50.74
C SER A 319 -7.32 15.45 -50.46
N SER A 320 -7.45 14.45 -51.32
CA SER A 320 -6.56 13.34 -51.71
C SER A 320 -5.14 13.82 -52.11
N VAL A 321 -4.01 13.10 -52.16
CA VAL A 321 -3.58 11.69 -52.42
C VAL A 321 -2.09 11.54 -51.91
N PRO A 322 -1.24 10.54 -52.25
CA PRO A 322 -0.80 9.40 -51.43
C PRO A 322 0.71 9.35 -51.03
N GLU A 323 1.05 8.24 -50.36
CA GLU A 323 2.34 7.59 -50.07
C GLU A 323 3.58 7.92 -50.94
N SER A 324 4.72 8.18 -50.29
CA SER A 324 6.04 7.69 -50.74
C SER A 324 7.11 7.76 -49.61
N GLU A 325 7.67 6.59 -49.30
CA GLU A 325 9.07 6.31 -48.92
C GLU A 325 9.74 7.12 -47.79
N ALA A 326 9.90 6.46 -46.64
CA ALA A 326 10.91 6.78 -45.64
C ALA A 326 12.27 6.24 -46.08
N ALA A 327 13.15 7.12 -46.54
CA ALA A 327 14.57 6.85 -46.78
C ALA A 327 15.44 7.36 -45.63
N CYS A 328 16.37 6.50 -45.22
CA CYS A 328 17.48 6.75 -44.30
C CYS A 328 18.36 7.95 -44.66
N ALA A 329 18.80 8.71 -43.64
CA ALA A 329 20.13 9.34 -43.49
C ALA A 329 20.13 9.96 -42.07
N PHE A 330 21.05 9.76 -41.11
CA PHE A 330 22.50 9.57 -41.09
C PHE A 330 23.29 10.61 -41.91
N ASN A 331 23.57 11.75 -41.28
CA ASN A 331 24.86 12.46 -41.23
C ASN A 331 24.75 13.50 -40.08
N MET A 332 25.59 13.50 -39.05
CA MET A 332 27.03 13.81 -39.00
C MET A 332 27.36 15.23 -39.51
N ASP A 333 27.59 16.08 -38.52
CA ASP A 333 28.58 17.16 -38.40
C ASP A 333 28.64 18.37 -39.36
N MET A 334 28.79 19.50 -38.64
CA MET A 334 29.70 20.64 -38.84
C MET A 334 29.15 22.00 -39.31
N ASP A 335 29.46 22.96 -38.41
CA ASP A 335 29.83 24.36 -38.58
C ASP A 335 28.77 25.42 -38.92
N THR A 336 28.43 26.22 -37.90
CA THR A 336 29.07 27.54 -37.69
C THR A 336 28.94 27.98 -36.24
#